data_AF-D7M4Q2-F1
#
_entry.id   AF-D7M4Q2-F1
#
_cell.length_a   1.000
_cell.length_b   1.000
_cell.length_c   1.000
_cell.angle_alpha   90.00
_cell.angle_beta   90.00
_cell.angle_gamma   90.00
#
_symmetry.space_group_name_H-M   'P 1'
#
loop_
_entity.id
_entity.type
_entity.pdbx_description
1 polymer ?
#
loop_
_entity_poly.entity_id
_entity_poly.type
_entity_poly.pdbx_seq_one_letter_code
_entity_poly.pdbx_strand_id
1 'polypeptide(L)'
;MEIYKIGGRTFGIMNMGRLDCVLGLLALDPPRIGSCFEPINELIKLHNEVKKACCGSGPFRGSNTCGYISGMSHDFELCENVSDYMLFDSSHTTEKANRHTAESMLDGPSDLVGPFNLKTLFQNL
;
A
#
# COMPACT_ATOMS: atom_id res chain seq x y z
N MET A 1 -26.88 3.91 3.95
CA MET A 1 -25.92 3.45 2.92
C MET A 1 -26.69 3.03 1.68
N GLU A 2 -26.43 3.64 0.51
CA GLU A 2 -27.19 3.39 -0.73
C GLU A 2 -27.07 1.94 -1.23
N ILE A 3 -25.90 1.31 -1.08
CA ILE A 3 -25.68 -0.10 -1.51
C ILE A 3 -26.60 -1.08 -0.77
N TYR A 4 -26.99 -0.76 0.47
CA TYR A 4 -27.93 -1.59 1.22
C TYR A 4 -29.35 -1.54 0.63
N LYS A 5 -29.75 -0.39 0.08
CA LYS A 5 -31.08 -0.18 -0.53
C LYS A 5 -31.26 -1.02 -1.80
N ILE A 6 -30.18 -1.30 -2.53
CA ILE A 6 -30.19 -2.15 -3.72
C ILE A 6 -29.96 -3.64 -3.42
N GLY A 7 -29.96 -4.04 -2.14
CA GLY A 7 -29.90 -5.46 -1.74
C GLY A 7 -28.52 -5.94 -1.24
N GLY A 8 -27.51 -5.09 -1.14
CA GLY A 8 -26.22 -5.47 -0.54
C GLY A 8 -26.36 -5.86 0.92
N ARG A 9 -25.77 -7.00 1.33
CA ARG A 9 -25.82 -7.53 2.71
C ARG A 9 -24.46 -7.86 3.30
N THR A 10 -23.47 -8.12 2.45
CA THR A 10 -22.10 -8.44 2.84
C THR A 10 -21.16 -7.41 2.23
N PHE A 11 -20.22 -6.91 3.03
CA PHE A 11 -19.30 -5.84 2.64
C PHE A 11 -17.90 -6.20 3.11
N GLY A 12 -16.91 -6.07 2.22
CA GLY A 12 -15.50 -6.06 2.60
C GLY A 12 -15.07 -4.62 2.80
N ILE A 13 -14.51 -4.31 3.97
CA ILE A 13 -14.03 -2.97 4.30
C ILE A 13 -12.59 -3.11 4.75
N MET A 14 -11.70 -2.43 4.02
CA MET A 14 -10.28 -2.36 4.32
C MET A 14 -9.99 -0.99 4.93
N ASN A 15 -9.30 -0.97 6.08
CA ASN A 15 -8.83 0.28 6.66
C ASN A 15 -7.79 0.92 5.73
N MET A 16 -7.77 2.25 5.70
CA MET A 16 -6.75 2.97 4.94
C MET A 16 -5.38 2.73 5.58
N GLY A 17 -4.40 2.37 4.76
CA GLY A 17 -3.01 2.30 5.18
C GLY A 17 -2.50 3.65 5.69
N ARG A 18 -1.36 3.62 6.38
CA ARG A 18 -0.65 4.81 6.85
C ARG A 18 -0.19 5.64 5.64
N LEU A 19 -0.89 6.74 5.33
CA LEU A 19 -0.58 7.60 4.19
C LEU A 19 0.81 8.24 4.30
N ASP A 20 1.30 8.46 5.51
CA ASP A 20 2.66 8.91 5.75
C ASP A 20 3.73 7.90 5.29
N CYS A 21 3.39 6.63 5.06
CA CYS A 21 4.26 5.62 4.45
C CYS A 21 4.34 5.68 2.92
N VAL A 22 3.56 6.55 2.25
CA VAL A 22 3.57 6.68 0.79
C VAL A 22 4.84 7.40 0.35
N LEU A 23 5.67 6.74 -0.47
CA LEU A 23 6.97 7.29 -0.91
C LEU A 23 6.83 8.64 -1.63
N GLY A 24 5.74 8.85 -2.38
CA GLY A 24 5.46 10.14 -3.02
C GLY A 24 5.25 11.29 -2.03
N LEU A 25 4.67 11.01 -0.85
CA LEU A 25 4.51 12.01 0.22
C LEU A 25 5.81 12.22 0.98
N LEU A 26 6.60 11.16 1.21
CA LEU A 26 7.92 11.25 1.84
C LEU A 26 8.93 12.05 1.00
N ALA A 27 8.81 12.00 -0.33
CA ALA A 27 9.64 12.80 -1.23
C ALA A 27 9.41 14.32 -1.07
N LEU A 28 8.27 14.73 -0.50
CA LEU A 28 7.93 16.15 -0.26
C LEU A 28 8.33 16.64 1.15
N ASP A 29 8.54 15.73 2.11
CA ASP A 29 8.92 16.06 3.50
C ASP A 29 10.14 15.22 3.96
N PRO A 30 11.37 15.60 3.54
CA PRO A 30 12.58 14.82 3.78
C PRO A 30 12.89 14.45 5.26
N PRO A 31 12.56 15.27 6.28
CA PRO A 31 12.78 14.93 7.68
C PRO A 31 12.03 13.69 8.19
N ARG A 32 10.95 13.24 7.51
CA ARG A 32 10.16 12.06 7.90
C ARG A 32 10.55 10.78 7.16
N ILE A 33 11.58 10.87 6.32
CA ILE A 33 12.14 9.74 5.59
C ILE A 33 12.54 8.63 6.59
N GLY A 34 11.87 7.47 6.51
CA GLY A 34 12.18 6.30 7.33
C GLY A 34 11.38 6.16 8.63
N SER A 35 10.60 7.17 9.05
CA SER A 35 9.81 7.12 10.30
C SER A 35 8.59 6.22 10.24
N CYS A 36 8.30 5.68 9.05
CA CYS A 36 7.06 5.01 8.69
C CYS A 36 7.19 3.48 8.62
N PHE A 37 8.34 2.93 9.04
CA PHE A 37 8.69 1.50 8.88
C PHE A 37 8.73 0.69 10.19
N GLU A 38 8.17 1.18 11.30
CA GLU A 38 7.95 0.39 12.54
C GLU A 38 6.46 0.24 12.87
N PRO A 39 5.93 -0.96 13.20
CA PRO A 39 6.22 -2.29 12.65
C PRO A 39 4.98 -2.85 11.94
N ILE A 40 5.02 -2.96 10.60
CA ILE A 40 4.32 -4.05 9.89
C ILE A 40 5.36 -5.16 9.68
N ASN A 41 5.79 -5.77 10.78
CA ASN A 41 6.96 -6.65 10.80
C ASN A 41 6.80 -7.87 9.88
N GLU A 42 5.58 -8.36 9.67
CA GLU A 42 5.37 -9.54 8.81
C GLU A 42 5.41 -9.18 7.32
N LEU A 43 4.77 -8.10 6.87
CA LEU A 43 4.82 -7.69 5.46
C LEU A 43 6.21 -7.23 5.02
N ILE A 44 6.96 -6.60 5.92
CA ILE A 44 8.35 -6.18 5.65
C ILE A 44 9.26 -7.39 5.46
N LYS A 45 9.12 -8.45 6.28
CA LYS A 45 9.95 -9.67 6.16
C LYS A 45 9.76 -10.41 4.83
N LEU A 46 8.63 -10.20 4.15
CA LEU A 46 8.32 -10.85 2.88
C LEU A 46 9.02 -10.21 1.68
N HIS A 47 9.61 -9.03 1.84
CA HIS A 47 10.24 -8.27 0.77
C HIS A 47 11.68 -7.96 1.17
N ASN A 48 12.59 -8.05 0.20
CA ASN A 48 13.98 -7.66 0.41
C ASN A 48 14.13 -6.14 0.48
N GLU A 49 13.17 -5.41 -0.10
CA GLU A 49 13.16 -3.96 -0.16
C GLU A 49 11.78 -3.38 0.11
N VAL A 50 11.73 -2.43 1.06
CA VAL A 50 10.51 -1.75 1.49
C VAL A 50 10.66 -0.24 1.55
N LYS A 51 11.90 0.26 1.53
CA LYS A 51 12.23 1.68 1.68
C LYS A 51 12.29 2.41 0.35
N LYS A 52 12.46 1.69 -0.77
CA LYS A 52 12.44 2.26 -2.12
C LYS A 52 11.43 1.55 -3.02
N ALA A 53 10.92 2.27 -4.03
CA ALA A 53 10.05 1.70 -5.05
C ALA A 53 10.85 0.89 -6.08
N CYS A 54 10.21 -0.09 -6.73
CA CYS A 54 10.83 -0.79 -7.85
C CYS A 54 11.10 0.16 -9.01
N CYS A 55 10.11 0.99 -9.34
CA CYS A 55 10.12 1.94 -10.42
C CYS A 55 10.02 3.36 -9.87
N GLY A 56 10.93 4.25 -10.29
CA GLY A 56 10.81 5.69 -10.06
C GLY A 56 12.14 6.41 -10.13
N SER A 57 12.18 7.66 -9.66
CA SER A 57 13.39 8.48 -9.66
C SER A 57 13.57 9.24 -8.36
N GLY A 58 14.75 9.84 -8.17
CA GLY A 58 15.05 10.63 -6.98
C GLY A 58 15.15 9.79 -5.71
N PRO A 59 15.10 10.42 -4.53
CA PRO A 59 15.20 9.72 -3.25
C PRO A 59 14.18 8.58 -3.14
N PHE A 60 14.65 7.38 -2.79
CA PHE A 60 13.84 6.16 -2.65
C PHE A 60 13.04 5.76 -3.90
N ARG A 61 13.36 6.34 -5.07
CA ARG A 61 12.52 6.21 -6.28
C ARG A 61 11.08 6.67 -6.02
N GLY A 62 10.91 7.65 -5.12
CA GLY A 62 9.60 8.18 -4.71
C GLY A 62 9.02 9.24 -5.65
N SER A 63 9.77 9.72 -6.65
CA SER A 63 9.21 10.59 -7.68
C SER A 63 8.31 9.81 -8.63
N ASN A 64 7.15 10.38 -8.96
CA ASN A 64 6.15 9.74 -9.81
C ASN A 64 6.54 9.86 -11.30
N THR A 65 7.57 9.13 -11.70
CA THR A 65 8.20 9.17 -13.04
C THR A 65 7.93 7.91 -13.86
N CYS A 66 7.23 6.94 -13.28
CA CYS A 66 6.93 5.66 -13.91
C CYS A 66 5.65 5.70 -14.74
N GLY A 67 5.72 5.11 -15.93
CA GLY A 67 4.64 5.16 -16.90
C GLY A 67 4.65 6.43 -17.76
N TYR A 68 3.72 6.48 -18.71
CA TYR A 68 3.62 7.61 -19.65
C TYR A 68 2.74 8.70 -19.05
N ILE A 69 3.34 9.57 -18.23
CA ILE A 69 2.67 10.77 -17.75
C ILE A 69 2.91 11.86 -18.80
N SER A 70 1.90 12.09 -19.65
CA SER A 70 1.80 13.29 -20.51
C SER A 70 2.99 13.56 -21.44
N GLY A 71 3.63 12.53 -22.02
CA GLY A 71 4.66 12.73 -23.06
C GLY A 71 6.09 12.95 -22.56
N MET A 72 6.33 12.90 -21.26
CA MET A 72 7.68 12.88 -20.72
C MET A 72 8.01 11.47 -20.23
N SER A 73 8.87 10.75 -20.96
CA SER A 73 9.66 9.71 -20.31
C SER A 73 10.65 10.45 -19.42
N HIS A 74 10.32 10.56 -18.15
CA HIS A 74 11.28 11.04 -17.16
C HIS A 74 12.34 9.95 -16.97
N ASP A 75 13.61 10.33 -16.78
CA ASP A 75 14.66 9.39 -16.41
C ASP A 75 14.22 8.64 -15.14
N PHE A 76 13.90 7.35 -15.26
CA PHE A 76 13.50 6.49 -14.15
C PHE A 76 14.43 5.29 -14.04
N GLU A 77 14.53 4.76 -12.83
CA GLU A 77 15.16 3.49 -12.57
C GLU A 77 14.10 2.41 -12.38
N LEU A 78 14.36 1.23 -12.91
CA LEU A 78 13.54 0.04 -12.70
C LEU A 78 14.35 -1.01 -11.92
N CYS A 79 13.70 -1.77 -11.05
CA CYS A 79 14.31 -2.88 -10.36
C CYS A 79 14.42 -4.13 -11.26
N GLU A 80 15.34 -5.03 -10.95
CA GLU A 80 15.51 -6.29 -11.69
C GLU A 80 14.38 -7.28 -11.39
N ASN A 81 14.00 -7.39 -10.10
CA ASN A 81 12.95 -8.29 -9.65
C ASN A 81 11.89 -7.56 -8.80
N VAL A 82 10.69 -7.42 -9.35
CA VAL A 82 9.56 -6.76 -8.68
C VAL A 82 9.12 -7.47 -7.40
N SER A 83 9.34 -8.78 -7.28
CA SER A 83 8.94 -9.57 -6.11
C SER A 83 9.82 -9.33 -4.88
N ASP A 84 10.95 -8.63 -5.06
CA ASP A 84 11.81 -8.22 -3.96
C ASP A 84 11.28 -6.94 -3.29
N TYR A 85 10.41 -6.19 -3.96
CA TYR A 85 9.95 -4.88 -3.53
C TYR A 85 8.52 -4.93 -3.01
N MET A 86 8.24 -4.22 -1.93
CA MET A 86 6.86 -4.01 -1.44
C MET A 86 6.09 -2.99 -2.31
N LEU A 87 6.78 -1.96 -2.79
CA LEU A 87 6.22 -0.85 -3.57
C LEU A 87 6.67 -0.94 -5.03
N PHE A 88 5.71 -0.89 -5.96
CA PHE A 88 6.00 -0.85 -7.39
C PHE A 88 6.46 0.55 -7.81
N ASP A 89 5.71 1.58 -7.42
CA ASP A 89 6.01 2.98 -7.66
C ASP A 89 5.88 3.80 -6.36
N SER A 90 5.80 5.13 -6.47
CA SER A 90 5.74 6.03 -5.33
C SER A 90 4.46 5.90 -4.48
N SER A 91 3.43 5.21 -4.97
CA SER A 91 2.11 5.10 -4.32
C SER A 91 1.47 3.72 -4.33
N HIS A 92 1.91 2.81 -5.20
CA HIS A 92 1.26 1.52 -5.42
C HIS A 92 2.15 0.36 -4.95
N THR A 93 1.52 -0.66 -4.37
CA THR A 93 2.12 -1.92 -3.95
C THR A 93 2.38 -2.86 -5.14
N THR A 94 3.34 -3.77 -4.98
CA THR A 94 3.60 -4.84 -5.97
C THR A 94 2.52 -5.93 -5.92
N GLU A 95 2.49 -6.78 -6.96
CA GLU A 95 1.58 -7.93 -7.00
C GLU A 95 1.77 -8.85 -5.78
N LYS A 96 3.02 -9.11 -5.38
CA LYS A 96 3.35 -9.95 -4.22
C LYS A 96 2.76 -9.39 -2.92
N ALA A 97 2.90 -8.08 -2.72
CA ALA A 97 2.31 -7.38 -1.58
C ALA A 97 0.78 -7.43 -1.62
N ASN A 98 0.15 -7.21 -2.78
CA ASN A 98 -1.30 -7.28 -2.94
C ASN A 98 -1.85 -8.69 -2.68
N ARG A 99 -1.13 -9.73 -3.12
CA ARG A 99 -1.50 -11.13 -2.85
C ARG A 99 -1.54 -11.42 -1.37
N HIS A 100 -0.51 -11.02 -0.63
CA HIS A 100 -0.47 -11.23 0.82
C HIS A 100 -1.53 -10.43 1.57
N THR A 101 -1.81 -9.19 1.15
CA THR A 101 -2.93 -8.42 1.69
C THR A 101 -4.25 -9.13 1.46
N ALA A 102 -4.50 -9.64 0.25
CA ALA A 102 -5.72 -10.37 -0.08
C ALA A 102 -5.86 -11.68 0.73
N GLU A 103 -4.78 -12.45 0.88
CA GLU A 103 -4.75 -13.65 1.72
C GLU A 103 -5.06 -13.30 3.19
N SER A 104 -4.48 -12.22 3.71
CA SER A 104 -4.76 -11.72 5.06
C SER A 104 -6.19 -11.24 5.24
N MET A 105 -6.84 -10.69 4.21
CA MET A 105 -8.25 -10.31 4.28
C MET A 105 -9.20 -11.52 4.27
N LEU A 106 -8.78 -12.63 3.68
CA LEU A 106 -9.61 -13.82 3.53
C LEU A 106 -9.44 -14.79 4.69
N ASP A 107 -8.21 -14.96 5.17
CA ASP A 107 -7.82 -15.98 6.16
C ASP A 107 -6.84 -15.44 7.22
N GLY A 108 -6.81 -14.12 7.41
CA GLY A 108 -5.98 -13.51 8.43
C GLY A 108 -6.44 -13.82 9.85
N PRO A 109 -5.56 -13.62 10.84
CA PRO A 109 -5.90 -13.82 12.24
C PRO A 109 -6.97 -12.82 12.72
N SER A 110 -7.74 -13.20 13.74
CA SER A 110 -8.93 -12.47 14.20
C SER A 110 -8.66 -11.07 14.77
N ASP A 111 -7.42 -10.78 15.10
CA ASP A 111 -6.92 -9.45 15.51
C ASP A 111 -6.68 -8.51 14.31
N LEU A 112 -6.51 -9.06 13.11
CA LEU A 112 -6.30 -8.31 11.87
C LEU A 112 -7.57 -8.21 11.02
N VAL A 113 -8.32 -9.31 10.87
CA VAL A 113 -9.56 -9.37 10.10
C VAL A 113 -10.64 -10.08 10.89
N GLY A 114 -11.87 -9.57 10.85
CA GLY A 114 -12.97 -10.19 11.57
C GLY A 114 -14.35 -9.73 11.09
N PRO A 115 -15.40 -10.48 11.41
CA PRO A 115 -16.76 -10.11 11.07
C PRO A 115 -17.23 -8.93 11.93
N PHE A 116 -17.83 -7.93 11.30
CA PHE A 116 -18.49 -6.82 11.96
C PHE A 116 -19.91 -6.68 11.43
N ASN A 117 -20.87 -6.43 12.34
CA ASN A 117 -22.16 -5.89 11.91
C ASN A 117 -22.00 -4.40 11.59
N LEU A 118 -22.86 -3.87 10.72
CA LEU A 118 -22.78 -2.49 10.26
C LEU A 118 -22.84 -1.47 11.40
N LYS A 119 -23.63 -1.73 12.46
CA LYS A 119 -23.74 -0.81 13.59
C LYS A 119 -22.41 -0.70 14.34
N THR A 120 -21.79 -1.83 14.66
CA THR A 120 -20.49 -1.86 15.35
C THR A 120 -19.40 -1.22 14.49
N LEU A 121 -19.39 -1.49 13.18
CA LEU A 121 -18.44 -0.86 12.27
C LEU A 121 -18.50 0.68 12.34
N PHE A 122 -19.68 1.29 12.16
CA PHE A 122 -19.81 2.75 12.18
C PHE A 122 -19.64 3.39 13.56
N GLN A 123 -19.64 2.60 14.64
CA GLN A 123 -19.34 3.07 16.00
C GLN A 123 -17.84 3.06 16.31
N ASN A 124 -17.03 2.34 15.54
CA ASN A 124 -15.59 2.18 15.74
C ASN A 124 -14.76 2.78 14.58
N LEU A 125 -15.41 3.45 13.63
CA LEU A 125 -14.81 4.33 12.62
C LEU A 125 -14.80 5.77 13.14
#